data_AF-A0A8T4U1G6-F1
#
_entry.id   AF-A0A8T4U1G6-F1
#
_cell.length_a   1.000
_cell.length_b   1.000
_cell.length_c   1.000
_cell.angle_alpha   90.00
_cell.angle_beta   90.00
_cell.angle_gamma   90.00
#
_symmetry.space_group_name_H-M   'P 1'
#
loop_
_entity.id
_entity.type
_entity.pdbx_description
1 polymer ?
#
loop_
_entity_poly.entity_id
_entity_poly.type
_entity_poly.pdbx_seq_one_letter_code
_entity_poly.pdbx_strand_id
1 'polypeptide(L)'
;MAEENGELWYRKIGFYNNPFSIKPAPYDFRVVGQDEILDELIYKIPAGTMTFLEGPLGTGKSTIMKHLIHKFKGKGQVIFFSCNRIDNELNVEEMLINKYGFWGRLMGKHPKNMILLLDEAQELTPENTERIKYFFDSGNVKSVVFAGTDYSKVRLHESIRERIGQDGVLKVRQINDDEAVSLVRSRLGNMNIINDEHIKRLFKLANRNPRRLLQRCDKTCRYVIENGEREFTEEHFKKLFSEAKEEKEVKKNNKKIIPKVQKKAPKKEEDEEALFDVDDDES
;
A
#
# COMPACT_ATOMS: atom_id res chain seq x y z
N MET A 1 -9.74 -15.78 -23.19
CA MET A 1 -10.35 -15.08 -24.35
C MET A 1 -9.97 -13.61 -24.23
N ALA A 2 -9.02 -13.03 -24.97
CA ALA A 2 -8.25 -13.45 -26.13
C ALA A 2 -6.76 -13.07 -25.90
N GLU A 3 -5.88 -14.06 -26.00
CA GLU A 3 -4.43 -13.87 -26.18
C GLU A 3 -4.05 -14.68 -27.43
N GLU A 4 -4.48 -14.22 -28.60
CA GLU A 4 -4.01 -14.76 -29.88
C GLU A 4 -3.06 -13.73 -30.52
N ASN A 5 -1.77 -14.04 -30.43
CA ASN A 5 -0.68 -13.56 -31.31
C ASN A 5 -0.49 -12.04 -31.51
N GLY A 6 -0.76 -11.22 -30.49
CA GLY A 6 -0.28 -9.84 -30.44
C GLY A 6 1.03 -9.74 -29.66
N GLU A 7 2.13 -9.33 -30.29
CA GLU A 7 3.35 -8.96 -29.55
C GLU A 7 3.02 -7.85 -28.53
N LEU A 8 3.40 -8.06 -27.26
CA LEU A 8 3.08 -7.15 -26.16
C LEU A 8 3.58 -5.74 -26.47
N TRP A 9 2.75 -4.70 -26.22
CA TRP A 9 3.05 -3.31 -26.62
C TRP A 9 4.44 -2.83 -26.18
N TYR A 10 4.87 -3.20 -24.97
CA TYR A 10 6.15 -2.77 -24.42
C TYR A 10 7.36 -3.49 -25.06
N ARG A 11 7.15 -4.68 -25.64
CA ARG A 11 8.18 -5.39 -26.42
C ARG A 11 8.46 -4.68 -27.73
N LYS A 12 7.41 -4.14 -28.38
CA LYS A 12 7.51 -3.35 -29.62
C LYS A 12 8.39 -2.10 -29.49
N ILE A 13 8.56 -1.60 -28.28
CA ILE A 13 9.42 -0.42 -27.98
C ILE A 13 10.69 -0.81 -27.21
N GLY A 14 11.07 -2.09 -27.21
CA GLY A 14 12.37 -2.56 -26.71
C GLY A 14 12.44 -2.90 -25.21
N PHE A 15 11.34 -2.89 -24.48
CA PHE A 15 11.36 -3.32 -23.07
C PHE A 15 11.15 -4.82 -22.92
N TYR A 16 11.92 -5.44 -22.03
CA TYR A 16 11.71 -6.84 -21.65
C TYR A 16 10.49 -7.02 -20.73
N ASN A 17 10.26 -6.08 -19.82
CA ASN A 17 9.12 -6.08 -18.90
C ASN A 17 8.33 -4.78 -19.06
N ASN A 18 7.04 -4.80 -18.73
CA ASN A 18 6.24 -3.58 -18.73
C ASN A 18 6.87 -2.50 -17.81
N PRO A 19 7.29 -1.33 -18.34
CA PRO A 19 7.96 -0.29 -17.56
C PRO A 19 7.04 0.33 -16.50
N PHE A 20 5.72 0.21 -16.67
CA PHE A 20 4.70 0.74 -15.76
C PHE A 20 4.09 -0.30 -14.82
N SER A 21 4.68 -1.49 -14.73
CA SER A 21 4.29 -2.47 -13.73
C SER A 21 4.39 -1.86 -12.31
N ILE A 22 3.27 -1.94 -11.57
CA ILE A 22 3.18 -1.44 -10.19
C ILE A 22 4.13 -2.22 -9.26
N LYS A 23 4.37 -3.48 -9.56
CA LYS A 23 5.45 -4.25 -8.94
C LYS A 23 6.72 -3.86 -9.72
N PRO A 24 7.62 -3.07 -9.13
CA PRO A 24 8.85 -2.69 -9.82
C PRO A 24 9.61 -3.95 -10.23
N ALA A 25 10.28 -3.88 -11.37
CA ALA A 25 11.24 -4.91 -11.75
C ALA A 25 12.27 -5.11 -10.62
N PRO A 26 12.90 -6.30 -10.51
CA PRO A 26 13.83 -6.63 -9.41
C PRO A 26 15.05 -5.70 -9.24
N TYR A 27 15.20 -4.68 -10.07
CA TYR A 27 16.32 -3.73 -10.08
C TYR A 27 15.89 -2.26 -10.06
N ASP A 28 14.57 -1.99 -10.05
CA ASP A 28 14.07 -0.62 -10.03
C ASP A 28 13.52 -0.27 -8.63
N PHE A 29 14.42 0.22 -7.79
CA PHE A 29 14.15 0.61 -6.41
C PHE A 29 14.21 2.13 -6.22
N ARG A 30 14.09 2.90 -7.31
CA ARG A 30 14.13 4.35 -7.21
C ARG A 30 12.90 4.84 -6.47
N VAL A 31 13.14 5.47 -5.34
CA VAL A 31 12.14 6.23 -4.60
C VAL A 31 12.25 7.67 -5.10
N VAL A 32 11.11 8.31 -5.35
CA VAL A 32 11.08 9.69 -5.85
C VAL A 32 10.37 10.55 -4.83
N GLY A 33 11.02 11.64 -4.43
CA GLY A 33 10.44 12.65 -3.55
C GLY A 33 10.18 12.15 -2.13
N GLN A 34 11.04 11.28 -1.58
CA GLN A 34 10.93 10.82 -0.19
C GLN A 34 12.30 10.75 0.48
N ASP A 35 13.22 11.60 0.06
CA ASP A 35 14.63 11.56 0.50
C ASP A 35 14.75 11.76 2.02
N GLU A 36 14.03 12.71 2.58
CA GLU A 36 14.00 12.97 4.04
C GLU A 36 13.55 11.74 4.84
N ILE A 37 12.49 11.05 4.39
CA ILE A 37 11.98 9.84 5.04
C ILE A 37 12.99 8.70 4.93
N LEU A 38 13.66 8.59 3.78
CA LEU A 38 14.69 7.58 3.59
C LEU A 38 15.88 7.82 4.51
N ASP A 39 16.36 9.06 4.59
CA ASP A 39 17.48 9.43 5.46
C ASP A 39 17.14 9.15 6.92
N GLU A 40 15.93 9.49 7.35
CA GLU A 40 15.45 9.21 8.71
C GLU A 40 15.35 7.70 8.99
N LEU A 41 14.80 6.90 8.07
CA LEU A 41 14.76 5.44 8.21
C LEU A 41 16.16 4.83 8.20
N ILE A 42 17.07 5.34 7.36
CA ILE A 42 18.46 4.88 7.27
C ILE A 42 19.22 5.17 8.57
N TYR A 43 18.86 6.24 9.29
CA TYR A 43 19.40 6.55 10.60
C TYR A 43 18.77 5.73 11.73
N LYS A 44 17.43 5.65 11.77
CA LYS A 44 16.65 4.98 12.82
C LYS A 44 16.85 3.45 12.85
N ILE A 45 16.94 2.81 11.68
CA ILE A 45 17.08 1.35 11.59
C ILE A 45 18.38 0.85 12.24
N PRO A 46 19.57 1.42 11.99
CA PRO A 46 20.78 1.07 12.73
C PRO A 46 20.72 1.42 14.22
N ALA A 47 19.96 2.44 14.61
CA ALA A 47 19.83 2.86 16.01
C ALA A 47 18.98 1.91 16.87
N GLY A 48 18.21 0.99 16.26
CA GLY A 48 17.45 -0.01 17.00
C GLY A 48 16.05 0.44 17.39
N THR A 49 15.34 1.17 16.50
CA THR A 49 14.04 1.74 16.83
C THR A 49 12.88 0.97 16.20
N MET A 50 11.67 1.21 16.73
CA MET A 50 10.42 0.92 16.05
C MET A 50 9.93 2.18 15.34
N THR A 51 9.47 2.05 14.11
CA THR A 51 9.05 3.17 13.28
C THR A 51 7.83 2.79 12.46
N PHE A 52 6.90 3.72 12.29
CA PHE A 52 5.70 3.55 11.48
C PHE A 52 5.73 4.50 10.29
N LEU A 53 5.79 3.93 9.09
CA LEU A 53 5.67 4.62 7.82
C LEU A 53 4.20 4.74 7.43
N GLU A 54 3.61 5.90 7.67
CA GLU A 54 2.22 6.21 7.38
C GLU A 54 2.07 6.77 5.96
N GLY A 55 1.05 6.33 5.23
CA GLY A 55 0.67 7.00 4.00
C GLY A 55 -0.47 6.30 3.26
N PRO A 56 -1.24 7.01 2.43
CA PRO A 56 -2.33 6.41 1.65
C PRO A 56 -1.90 5.23 0.76
N LEU A 57 -2.87 4.44 0.30
CA LEU A 57 -2.60 3.37 -0.66
C LEU A 57 -2.02 3.93 -1.96
N GLY A 58 -0.94 3.33 -2.44
CA GLY A 58 -0.32 3.70 -3.72
C GLY A 58 0.62 4.91 -3.69
N THR A 59 0.99 5.43 -2.51
CA THR A 59 1.97 6.53 -2.37
C THR A 59 3.43 6.10 -2.43
N GLY A 60 3.72 4.79 -2.38
CA GLY A 60 5.10 4.28 -2.54
C GLY A 60 5.72 3.66 -1.28
N LYS A 61 4.95 3.42 -0.20
CA LYS A 61 5.43 2.71 1.01
C LYS A 61 6.17 1.42 0.69
N SER A 62 5.59 0.53 -0.12
CA SER A 62 6.24 -0.72 -0.53
C SER A 62 7.52 -0.50 -1.37
N THR A 63 7.62 0.62 -2.09
CA THR A 63 8.84 1.00 -2.83
C THR A 63 9.94 1.44 -1.86
N ILE A 64 9.60 2.24 -0.85
CA ILE A 64 10.50 2.61 0.27
C ILE A 64 10.98 1.33 0.97
N MET A 65 10.07 0.42 1.34
CA MET A 65 10.42 -0.86 1.98
C MET A 65 11.41 -1.67 1.13
N LYS A 66 11.19 -1.78 -0.19
CA LYS A 66 12.11 -2.48 -1.10
C LYS A 66 13.48 -1.81 -1.18
N HIS A 67 13.52 -0.48 -1.13
CA HIS A 67 14.77 0.27 -1.05
C HIS A 67 15.54 -0.09 0.24
N LEU A 68 14.86 -0.14 1.39
CA LEU A 68 15.45 -0.54 2.66
C LEU A 68 15.96 -1.99 2.63
N ILE A 69 15.20 -2.92 2.03
CA ILE A 69 15.68 -4.30 1.83
C ILE A 69 17.00 -4.27 1.06
N HIS A 70 17.08 -3.53 -0.05
CA HIS A 70 18.31 -3.45 -0.83
C HIS A 70 19.48 -2.86 -0.03
N LYS A 71 19.22 -1.80 0.74
CA LYS A 71 20.23 -1.11 1.58
C LYS A 71 20.79 -2.01 2.68
N PHE A 72 19.95 -2.81 3.33
CA PHE A 72 20.31 -3.55 4.55
C PHE A 72 20.50 -5.07 4.36
N LYS A 73 20.13 -5.65 3.20
CA LYS A 73 20.22 -7.12 2.96
C LYS A 73 21.64 -7.70 2.97
N GLY A 74 22.69 -6.87 2.92
CA GLY A 74 24.09 -7.30 2.76
C GLY A 74 24.61 -8.29 3.82
N LYS A 75 23.91 -8.44 4.96
CA LYS A 75 24.26 -9.41 6.02
C LYS A 75 23.16 -10.46 6.30
N GLY A 76 22.13 -10.55 5.45
CA GLY A 76 21.00 -11.47 5.66
C GLY A 76 20.05 -11.08 6.81
N GLN A 77 20.26 -9.93 7.45
CA GLN A 77 19.55 -9.50 8.65
C GLN A 77 18.16 -8.89 8.40
N VAL A 78 17.68 -8.84 7.15
CA VAL A 78 16.39 -8.22 6.82
C VAL A 78 15.33 -9.28 6.57
N ILE A 79 14.23 -9.17 7.30
CA ILE A 79 12.99 -9.90 7.05
C ILE A 79 11.96 -8.90 6.53
N PHE A 80 11.38 -9.21 5.36
CA PHE A 80 10.27 -8.47 4.80
C PHE A 80 9.04 -9.36 4.76
N PHE A 81 7.91 -8.84 5.25
CA PHE A 81 6.65 -9.55 5.26
C PHE A 81 5.49 -8.62 4.89
N SER A 82 4.54 -9.14 4.13
CA SER A 82 3.31 -8.44 3.72
C SER A 82 2.17 -8.98 4.57
N CYS A 83 1.67 -8.18 5.50
CA CYS A 83 0.73 -8.62 6.54
C CYS A 83 -0.64 -9.04 5.98
N ASN A 84 -0.99 -8.61 4.76
CA ASN A 84 -2.18 -9.08 4.06
C ASN A 84 -2.15 -10.57 3.64
N ARG A 85 -1.07 -11.31 3.94
CA ARG A 85 -0.94 -12.76 3.72
C ARG A 85 -1.12 -13.58 5.00
N ILE A 86 -1.52 -12.94 6.10
CA ILE A 86 -1.74 -13.63 7.37
C ILE A 86 -3.09 -14.32 7.28
N ASP A 87 -3.08 -15.65 7.19
CA ASP A 87 -4.33 -16.43 7.20
C ASP A 87 -4.87 -16.61 8.63
N ASN A 88 -4.00 -16.68 9.65
CA ASN A 88 -4.39 -16.84 11.06
C ASN A 88 -3.52 -15.98 12.00
N GLU A 89 -2.21 -16.24 12.07
CA GLU A 89 -1.28 -15.52 12.95
C GLU A 89 0.07 -15.27 12.29
N LEU A 90 0.68 -14.12 12.59
CA LEU A 90 2.06 -13.86 12.20
C LEU A 90 3.03 -14.70 13.05
N ASN A 91 3.64 -15.72 12.43
CA ASN A 91 4.68 -16.51 13.07
C ASN A 91 6.05 -15.83 12.92
N VAL A 92 6.29 -14.80 13.75
CA VAL A 92 7.56 -14.06 13.78
C VAL A 92 8.74 -14.98 14.06
N GLU A 93 8.55 -15.98 14.92
CA GLU A 93 9.58 -16.96 15.27
C GLU A 93 10.01 -17.77 14.05
N GLU A 94 9.05 -18.32 13.29
CA GLU A 94 9.35 -19.06 12.07
C GLU A 94 10.06 -18.19 11.03
N MET A 95 9.66 -16.93 10.90
CA MET A 95 10.35 -15.97 10.02
C MET A 95 11.82 -15.74 10.42
N LEU A 96 12.10 -15.67 11.73
CA LEU A 96 13.46 -15.55 12.27
C LEU A 96 14.27 -16.85 12.04
N ILE A 97 13.67 -18.00 12.33
CA ILE A 97 14.30 -19.32 12.15
C ILE A 97 14.62 -19.60 10.68
N ASN A 98 13.72 -19.27 9.76
CA ASN A 98 13.90 -19.48 8.32
C ASN A 98 15.08 -18.71 7.74
N LYS A 99 15.56 -17.65 8.41
CA LYS A 99 16.75 -16.90 7.99
C LYS A 99 18.08 -17.53 8.38
N TYR A 100 18.11 -18.42 9.37
CA TYR A 100 19.33 -19.06 9.85
C TYR A 100 19.72 -20.33 9.07
N GLY A 101 18.82 -20.86 8.23
CA GLY A 101 19.00 -22.14 7.56
C GLY A 101 18.98 -23.33 8.54
N PHE A 102 19.25 -24.52 8.01
CA PHE A 102 19.12 -25.80 8.72
C PHE A 102 19.91 -25.87 10.05
N TRP A 103 21.07 -25.21 10.12
CA TRP A 103 21.96 -25.24 11.29
C TRP A 103 21.47 -24.41 12.49
N GLY A 104 20.70 -23.34 12.27
CA GLY A 104 20.10 -22.59 13.39
C GLY A 104 18.92 -23.30 14.04
N ARG A 105 18.15 -24.06 13.25
CA ARG A 105 17.04 -24.89 13.75
C ARG A 105 17.52 -25.95 14.74
N LEU A 106 18.67 -26.56 14.46
CA LEU A 106 19.21 -27.65 15.27
C LEU A 106 19.83 -27.17 16.60
N MET A 107 20.25 -25.91 16.67
CA MET A 107 20.96 -25.34 17.84
C MET A 107 20.06 -24.48 18.75
N GLY A 108 18.77 -24.28 18.42
CA GLY A 108 17.84 -23.47 19.21
C GLY A 108 18.25 -22.00 19.37
N LYS A 109 19.19 -21.49 18.55
CA LYS A 109 19.70 -20.13 18.63
C LYS A 109 18.98 -19.24 17.61
N HIS A 110 18.18 -18.31 18.11
CA HIS A 110 17.56 -17.29 17.28
C HIS A 110 18.58 -16.28 16.74
N PRO A 111 18.36 -15.76 15.52
CA PRO A 111 19.14 -14.63 15.03
C PRO A 111 19.07 -13.44 15.98
N LYS A 112 20.17 -12.71 16.07
CA LYS A 112 20.24 -11.43 16.76
C LYS A 112 20.33 -10.30 15.75
N ASN A 113 19.82 -9.15 16.16
CA ASN A 113 19.88 -7.90 15.43
C ASN A 113 19.17 -7.90 14.07
N MET A 114 18.01 -8.58 13.97
CA MET A 114 17.21 -8.60 12.75
C MET A 114 16.48 -7.27 12.52
N ILE A 115 16.31 -6.90 11.26
CA ILE A 115 15.50 -5.78 10.82
C ILE A 115 14.22 -6.36 10.25
N LEU A 116 13.09 -6.00 10.85
CA LEU A 116 11.77 -6.46 10.44
C LEU A 116 11.06 -5.33 9.67
N LEU A 117 10.66 -5.61 8.43
CA LEU A 117 9.92 -4.70 7.57
C LEU A 117 8.53 -5.30 7.32
N LEU A 118 7.49 -4.66 7.84
CA LEU A 118 6.12 -5.16 7.80
C LEU A 118 5.26 -4.22 6.96
N ASP A 119 4.84 -4.67 5.77
CA ASP A 119 3.95 -3.90 4.89
C ASP A 119 2.48 -4.26 5.14
N GLU A 120 1.58 -3.30 4.90
CA GLU A 120 0.15 -3.40 5.21
C GLU A 120 -0.14 -3.71 6.69
N ALA A 121 0.53 -3.00 7.59
CA ALA A 121 0.48 -3.19 9.04
C ALA A 121 -0.92 -3.06 9.67
N GLN A 122 -1.90 -2.48 8.97
CA GLN A 122 -3.30 -2.48 9.40
C GLN A 122 -3.91 -3.89 9.54
N GLU A 123 -3.30 -4.90 8.92
CA GLU A 123 -3.72 -6.30 9.01
C GLU A 123 -3.16 -7.01 10.26
N LEU A 124 -2.31 -6.35 11.05
CA LEU A 124 -1.77 -6.93 12.28
C LEU A 124 -2.79 -6.91 13.41
N THR A 125 -2.86 -8.01 14.15
CA THR A 125 -3.61 -8.09 15.41
C THR A 125 -2.75 -7.64 16.60
N PRO A 126 -3.36 -7.25 17.73
CA PRO A 126 -2.62 -6.94 18.96
C PRO A 126 -1.66 -8.06 19.39
N GLU A 127 -2.08 -9.33 19.29
CA GLU A 127 -1.28 -10.51 19.63
C GLU A 127 -0.05 -10.63 18.73
N ASN A 128 -0.18 -10.35 17.42
CA ASN A 128 0.97 -10.32 16.52
C ASN A 128 1.96 -9.23 16.96
N THR A 129 1.46 -8.06 17.38
CA THR A 129 2.31 -6.93 17.78
C THR A 129 3.00 -7.16 19.13
N GLU A 130 2.37 -7.87 20.06
CA GLU A 130 3.03 -8.33 21.29
C GLU A 130 4.17 -9.31 21.01
N ARG A 131 3.98 -10.26 20.09
CA ARG A 131 5.04 -11.18 19.68
C ARG A 131 6.22 -10.43 19.05
N ILE A 132 5.95 -9.44 18.20
CA ILE A 132 6.99 -8.57 17.63
C ILE A 132 7.76 -7.86 18.76
N LYS A 133 7.05 -7.32 19.76
CA LYS A 133 7.67 -6.68 20.92
C LYS A 133 8.57 -7.65 21.69
N TYR A 134 8.09 -8.86 21.95
CA TYR A 134 8.89 -9.88 22.65
C TYR A 134 10.25 -10.10 21.96
N PHE A 135 10.26 -10.30 20.64
CA PHE A 135 11.51 -10.51 19.90
C PHE A 135 12.38 -9.25 19.79
N PHE A 136 11.78 -8.07 19.87
CA PHE A 136 12.52 -6.83 19.95
C PHE A 136 13.21 -6.67 21.30
N ASP A 137 12.48 -6.88 22.40
CA ASP A 137 12.97 -6.75 23.77
C ASP A 137 14.04 -7.80 24.10
N SER A 138 13.96 -9.00 23.52
CA SER A 138 14.95 -10.06 23.67
C SER A 138 16.23 -9.83 22.85
N GLY A 139 16.28 -8.78 22.01
CA GLY A 139 17.42 -8.47 21.14
C GLY A 139 17.52 -9.35 19.88
N ASN A 140 16.50 -10.16 19.59
CA ASN A 140 16.43 -10.93 18.35
C ASN A 140 16.15 -10.02 17.15
N VAL A 141 15.22 -9.08 17.32
CA VAL A 141 14.90 -8.02 16.38
C VAL A 141 15.50 -6.73 16.90
N LYS A 142 16.41 -6.13 16.12
CA LYS A 142 17.00 -4.82 16.44
C LYS A 142 16.03 -3.68 16.13
N SER A 143 15.35 -3.75 14.98
CA SER A 143 14.52 -2.65 14.49
C SER A 143 13.29 -3.18 13.76
N VAL A 144 12.20 -2.42 13.86
CA VAL A 144 10.95 -2.73 13.17
C VAL A 144 10.48 -1.51 12.40
N VAL A 145 10.18 -1.67 11.12
CA VAL A 145 9.47 -0.67 10.32
C VAL A 145 8.13 -1.24 9.92
N PHE A 146 7.07 -0.64 10.45
CA PHE A 146 5.70 -0.90 10.03
C PHE A 146 5.35 0.05 8.89
N ALA A 147 4.65 -0.40 7.85
CA ALA A 147 4.04 0.47 6.84
C ALA A 147 2.54 0.26 6.82
N GLY A 148 1.77 1.33 6.95
CA GLY A 148 0.31 1.26 6.96
C GLY A 148 -0.33 2.54 6.43
N THR A 149 -1.66 2.55 6.42
CA THR A 149 -2.44 3.68 5.88
C THR A 149 -2.63 4.80 6.88
N ASP A 150 -2.92 4.47 8.14
CA ASP A 150 -3.26 5.41 9.21
C ASP A 150 -2.85 4.82 10.56
N TYR A 151 -1.81 5.38 11.18
CA TYR A 151 -1.22 4.93 12.45
C TYR A 151 -2.23 4.92 13.60
N SER A 152 -3.17 5.87 13.60
CA SER A 152 -4.17 5.99 14.65
C SER A 152 -5.19 4.83 14.61
N LYS A 153 -5.42 4.26 13.42
CA LYS A 153 -6.43 3.22 13.20
C LYS A 153 -5.88 1.79 13.24
N VAL A 154 -4.57 1.60 13.08
CA VAL A 154 -3.96 0.27 13.18
C VAL A 154 -4.11 -0.28 14.59
N ARG A 155 -4.46 -1.55 14.74
CA ARG A 155 -4.64 -2.20 16.05
C ARG A 155 -3.29 -2.63 16.68
N LEU A 156 -2.36 -1.69 16.83
CA LEU A 156 -1.11 -1.94 17.53
C LEU A 156 -1.36 -2.00 19.04
N HIS A 157 -0.74 -2.96 19.72
CA HIS A 157 -0.69 -3.01 21.18
C HIS A 157 -0.04 -1.72 21.74
N GLU A 158 -0.50 -1.24 22.90
CA GLU A 158 -0.10 0.06 23.46
C GLU A 158 1.41 0.18 23.64
N SER A 159 2.05 -0.88 24.16
CA SER A 159 3.50 -0.88 24.35
C SER A 159 4.32 -0.79 23.06
N ILE A 160 3.77 -1.19 21.90
CA ILE A 160 4.38 -0.93 20.59
C ILE A 160 4.21 0.55 20.23
N ARG A 161 3.04 1.14 20.52
CA ARG A 161 2.79 2.57 20.27
C ARG A 161 3.72 3.46 21.09
N GLU A 162 3.94 3.12 22.36
CA GLU A 162 4.89 3.79 23.24
C GLU A 162 6.32 3.71 22.68
N ARG A 163 6.73 2.55 22.17
CA ARG A 163 8.06 2.37 21.54
C ARG A 163 8.23 3.14 20.24
N ILE A 164 7.17 3.27 19.45
CA ILE A 164 7.19 4.10 18.23
C ILE A 164 7.25 5.58 18.65
N GLY A 165 6.42 5.99 19.61
CA GLY A 165 6.33 7.39 20.05
C GLY A 165 5.83 8.31 18.94
N GLN A 166 5.81 9.61 19.21
CA GLN A 166 5.39 10.61 18.21
C GLN A 166 6.43 10.74 17.09
N ASP A 167 7.71 10.78 17.45
CA ASP A 167 8.84 10.92 16.51
C ASP A 167 9.11 9.65 15.70
N GLY A 168 8.45 8.53 15.99
CA GLY A 168 8.57 7.30 15.20
C GLY A 168 7.54 7.20 14.08
N VAL A 169 6.62 8.15 13.93
CA VAL A 169 5.60 8.13 12.86
C VAL A 169 6.05 9.01 11.69
N LEU A 170 6.48 8.37 10.61
CA LEU A 170 6.99 9.03 9.41
C LEU A 170 5.90 9.05 8.33
N LYS A 171 5.52 10.24 7.87
CA LYS A 171 4.42 10.40 6.92
C LYS A 171 4.93 10.55 5.50
N VAL A 172 4.60 9.59 4.64
CA VAL A 172 4.89 9.64 3.20
C VAL A 172 4.21 10.86 2.60
N ARG A 173 5.03 11.77 2.06
CA ARG A 173 4.49 12.96 1.41
C ARG A 173 3.92 12.63 0.06
N GLN A 174 2.96 13.45 -0.38
CA GLN A 174 2.51 13.40 -1.76
C GLN A 174 3.61 13.97 -2.66
N ILE A 175 3.91 13.28 -3.77
CA ILE A 175 4.86 13.80 -4.75
C ILE A 175 4.23 14.94 -5.57
N ASN A 176 5.06 15.86 -6.03
CA ASN A 176 4.64 16.98 -6.87
C ASN A 176 4.63 16.61 -8.37
N ASP A 177 4.25 17.57 -9.22
CA ASP A 177 4.12 17.37 -10.67
C ASP A 177 5.45 17.03 -11.35
N ASP A 178 6.57 17.63 -10.92
CA ASP A 178 7.90 17.37 -11.51
C ASP A 178 8.48 16.03 -11.04
N GLU A 179 8.21 15.65 -9.79
CA GLU A 179 8.52 14.32 -9.27
C GLU A 179 7.71 13.22 -9.96
N ALA A 180 6.45 13.49 -10.31
CA ALA A 180 5.64 12.60 -11.13
C ALA A 180 6.24 12.40 -12.53
N VAL A 181 6.75 13.47 -13.14
CA VAL A 181 7.51 13.40 -14.40
C VAL A 181 8.76 12.55 -14.21
N SER A 182 9.58 12.85 -13.19
CA SER A 182 10.79 12.08 -12.88
C SER A 182 10.51 10.59 -12.68
N LEU A 183 9.42 10.25 -11.99
CA LEU A 183 8.98 8.87 -11.80
C LEU A 183 8.66 8.19 -13.14
N VAL A 184 7.96 8.85 -14.05
CA VAL A 184 7.64 8.27 -15.36
C VAL A 184 8.90 8.15 -16.24
N ARG A 185 9.75 9.18 -16.25
CA ARG A 185 11.01 9.19 -17.02
C ARG A 185 12.00 8.16 -16.51
N SER A 186 12.06 7.88 -15.21
CA SER A 186 12.89 6.78 -14.71
C SER A 186 12.44 5.40 -15.18
N ARG A 187 11.17 5.26 -15.61
CA ARG A 187 10.62 4.00 -16.15
C ARG A 187 10.76 3.90 -17.67
N LEU A 188 10.45 4.97 -18.39
CA LEU A 188 10.48 5.00 -19.86
C LEU A 188 11.86 5.36 -20.44
N GLY A 189 12.76 5.89 -19.63
CA GLY A 189 13.98 6.52 -20.12
C GLY A 189 13.67 7.77 -20.95
N ASN A 190 14.41 7.95 -22.05
CA ASN A 190 14.32 9.14 -22.92
C ASN A 190 13.24 9.03 -24.01
N MET A 191 12.36 8.02 -23.95
CA MET A 191 11.28 7.88 -24.93
C MET A 191 10.22 8.96 -24.74
N ASN A 192 9.99 9.75 -25.78
CA ASN A 192 8.98 10.82 -25.80
C ASN A 192 7.60 10.34 -26.27
N ILE A 193 7.17 9.13 -25.87
CA ILE A 193 5.83 8.61 -26.18
C ILE A 193 4.75 9.44 -25.47
N ILE A 194 5.03 9.89 -24.25
CA ILE A 194 4.17 10.80 -23.48
C ILE A 194 5.04 12.00 -23.12
N ASN A 195 4.60 13.22 -23.43
CA ASN A 195 5.32 14.43 -23.02
C ASN A 195 5.07 14.78 -21.54
N ASP A 196 5.88 15.69 -20.98
CA ASP A 196 5.82 16.02 -19.55
C ASP A 196 4.49 16.67 -19.15
N GLU A 197 3.90 17.51 -20.01
CA GLU A 197 2.61 18.15 -19.72
C GLU A 197 1.46 17.13 -19.63
N HIS A 198 1.47 16.13 -20.52
CA HIS A 198 0.52 15.01 -20.42
C HIS A 198 0.75 14.18 -19.18
N ILE A 199 1.99 13.93 -18.76
CA ILE A 199 2.29 13.23 -17.51
C ILE A 199 1.70 14.00 -16.32
N LYS A 200 1.94 15.32 -16.24
CA LYS A 200 1.38 16.19 -15.19
C LYS A 200 -0.15 16.14 -15.16
N ARG A 201 -0.80 16.16 -16.32
CA ARG A 201 -2.27 16.05 -16.42
C ARG A 201 -2.80 14.67 -16.03
N LEU A 202 -2.15 13.60 -16.45
CA LEU A 202 -2.48 12.23 -16.03
C LEU A 202 -2.33 12.07 -14.51
N PHE A 203 -1.32 12.72 -13.92
CA PHE A 203 -1.09 12.72 -12.48
C PHE A 203 -2.17 13.49 -11.71
N LYS A 204 -2.55 14.68 -12.18
CA LYS A 204 -3.68 15.45 -11.62
C LYS A 204 -4.97 14.64 -11.66
N LEU A 205 -5.28 14.06 -12.83
CA LEU A 205 -6.46 13.21 -12.99
C LEU A 205 -6.38 11.99 -12.03
N ALA A 206 -5.18 11.56 -11.64
CA ALA A 206 -4.95 10.37 -10.81
C ALA A 206 -5.13 10.69 -9.32
N ASN A 207 -5.60 11.90 -9.01
CA ASN A 207 -5.64 12.49 -7.68
C ASN A 207 -4.24 12.49 -7.05
N ARG A 208 -3.22 12.78 -7.86
CA ARG A 208 -1.81 12.82 -7.44
C ARG A 208 -1.37 11.53 -6.72
N ASN A 209 -1.80 10.39 -7.25
CA ASN A 209 -1.45 9.06 -6.74
C ASN A 209 -0.45 8.38 -7.69
N PRO A 210 0.79 8.07 -7.25
CA PRO A 210 1.82 7.46 -8.10
C PRO A 210 1.38 6.15 -8.75
N ARG A 211 0.75 5.24 -8.00
CA ARG A 211 0.27 3.95 -8.54
C ARG A 211 -0.73 4.16 -9.68
N ARG A 212 -1.70 5.04 -9.48
CA ARG A 212 -2.73 5.36 -10.50
C ARG A 212 -2.14 6.11 -11.70
N LEU A 213 -1.10 6.92 -11.50
CA LEU A 213 -0.36 7.53 -12.60
C LEU A 213 0.27 6.45 -13.49
N LEU A 214 1.04 5.52 -12.91
CA LEU A 214 1.69 4.45 -13.67
C LEU A 214 0.68 3.61 -14.45
N GLN A 215 -0.46 3.25 -13.84
CA GLN A 215 -1.55 2.54 -14.52
C GLN A 215 -2.10 3.28 -15.75
N ARG A 216 -2.13 4.61 -15.70
CA ARG A 216 -2.61 5.40 -16.82
C ARG A 216 -1.57 5.60 -17.89
N CYS A 217 -0.31 5.76 -17.49
CA CYS A 217 0.79 5.73 -18.44
C CYS A 217 0.86 4.39 -19.18
N ASP A 218 0.60 3.25 -18.50
CA ASP A 218 0.44 1.94 -19.16
C ASP A 218 -0.68 1.96 -20.20
N LYS A 219 -1.89 2.41 -19.80
CA LYS A 219 -3.04 2.51 -20.70
C LYS A 219 -2.73 3.41 -21.91
N THR A 220 -2.09 4.55 -21.67
CA THR A 220 -1.72 5.52 -22.70
C THR A 220 -0.69 4.94 -23.67
N CYS A 221 0.42 4.39 -23.19
CA CYS A 221 1.46 3.85 -24.06
C CYS A 221 0.95 2.65 -24.85
N ARG A 222 0.16 1.77 -24.23
CA ARG A 222 -0.49 0.67 -24.93
C ARG A 222 -1.33 1.18 -26.11
N TYR A 223 -2.21 2.15 -25.87
CA TYR A 223 -3.04 2.74 -26.90
C TYR A 223 -2.20 3.32 -28.05
N VAL A 224 -1.21 4.17 -27.76
CA VAL A 224 -0.38 4.81 -28.79
C VAL A 224 0.34 3.77 -29.65
N ILE A 225 0.98 2.78 -29.01
CA ILE A 225 1.78 1.78 -29.72
C ILE A 225 0.91 0.79 -30.52
N GLU A 226 -0.25 0.39 -30.00
CA GLU A 226 -1.17 -0.51 -30.70
C GLU A 226 -1.84 0.14 -31.92
N ASN A 227 -1.98 1.48 -31.92
CA ASN A 227 -2.49 2.24 -33.07
C ASN A 227 -1.38 2.66 -34.07
N GLY A 228 -0.13 2.22 -33.86
CA GLY A 228 1.00 2.57 -34.73
C GLY A 228 1.43 4.03 -34.63
N GLU A 229 1.02 4.71 -33.57
CA GLU A 229 1.31 6.13 -33.35
C GLU A 229 2.64 6.30 -32.61
N ARG A 230 3.29 7.45 -32.78
CA ARG A 230 4.62 7.72 -32.18
C ARG A 230 4.54 8.43 -30.85
N GLU A 231 3.50 9.23 -30.65
CA GLU A 231 3.34 10.09 -29.49
C GLU A 231 1.88 10.17 -29.07
N PHE A 232 1.68 10.44 -27.79
CA PHE A 232 0.39 10.69 -27.18
C PHE A 232 -0.02 12.15 -27.40
N THR A 233 -1.22 12.37 -27.94
CA THR A 233 -1.73 13.69 -28.31
C THR A 233 -2.92 14.12 -27.45
N GLU A 234 -3.37 15.37 -27.61
CA GLU A 234 -4.60 15.87 -26.98
C GLU A 234 -5.85 15.08 -27.38
N GLU A 235 -5.91 14.61 -28.62
CA GLU A 235 -7.04 13.84 -29.13
C GLU A 235 -7.12 12.48 -28.41
N HIS A 236 -5.97 11.82 -28.23
CA HIS A 236 -5.89 10.60 -27.44
C HIS A 236 -6.26 10.83 -25.98
N PHE A 237 -5.80 11.95 -25.39
CA PHE A 237 -6.14 12.29 -24.02
C PHE A 237 -7.65 12.42 -23.84
N LYS A 238 -8.31 13.14 -24.76
CA LYS A 238 -9.77 13.25 -24.76
C LYS A 238 -10.40 11.87 -24.92
N LYS A 239 -10.02 11.10 -25.94
CA LYS A 239 -10.59 9.77 -26.20
C LYS A 239 -10.45 8.80 -25.02
N LEU A 240 -9.30 8.79 -24.33
CA LEU A 240 -9.03 7.82 -23.27
C LEU A 240 -9.55 8.22 -21.89
N PHE A 241 -9.75 9.53 -21.64
CA PHE A 241 -9.93 10.05 -20.29
C PHE A 241 -11.00 11.15 -20.13
N SER A 242 -11.65 11.64 -21.20
CA SER A 242 -12.68 12.69 -21.09
C SER A 242 -14.05 12.20 -20.62
N GLU A 243 -14.37 10.91 -20.83
CA GLU A 243 -15.61 10.29 -20.33
C GLU A 243 -15.69 10.22 -18.78
N ALA A 244 -14.57 10.41 -18.08
CA ALA A 244 -14.51 10.33 -16.62
C ALA A 244 -15.06 11.59 -15.90
N LYS A 245 -15.42 12.65 -16.62
CA LYS A 245 -16.04 13.86 -16.04
C LYS A 245 -17.57 13.79 -15.98
N GLU A 246 -18.23 13.20 -16.98
CA GLU A 246 -19.70 13.22 -17.07
C GLU A 246 -20.38 12.34 -16.00
N GLU A 247 -19.83 11.17 -15.67
CA GLU A 247 -20.43 10.31 -14.64
C GLU A 247 -20.41 10.92 -13.22
N LYS A 248 -19.50 11.85 -12.93
CA LYS A 248 -19.42 12.51 -11.62
C LYS A 248 -20.38 13.69 -11.50
N GLU A 249 -20.72 14.36 -12.60
CA GLU A 249 -21.71 15.44 -12.60
C GLU A 249 -23.14 14.90 -12.62
N VAL A 250 -23.41 13.82 -13.37
CA VAL A 250 -24.73 13.16 -13.36
C VAL A 250 -25.08 12.60 -11.97
N LYS A 251 -24.11 12.01 -11.26
CA LYS A 251 -24.32 11.53 -9.87
C LYS A 251 -24.45 12.65 -8.83
N LYS A 252 -23.95 13.86 -9.12
CA LYS A 252 -24.14 15.04 -8.25
C LYS A 252 -25.52 15.68 -8.45
N ASN A 253 -26.06 15.66 -9.66
CA ASN A 253 -27.38 16.22 -9.96
C ASN A 253 -28.53 15.31 -9.52
N ASN A 254 -28.36 13.98 -9.54
CA ASN A 254 -29.42 13.04 -9.09
C ASN A 254 -29.56 12.91 -7.57
N LYS A 255 -28.70 13.53 -6.75
CA LYS A 255 -28.83 13.53 -5.27
C LYS A 255 -29.64 14.70 -4.70
N LYS A 256 -30.20 15.57 -5.54
CA LYS A 256 -31.09 16.67 -5.12
C LYS A 256 -32.52 16.44 -5.60
N ILE A 257 -33.20 15.39 -5.14
CA ILE A 257 -34.66 15.37 -4.91
C ILE A 257 -34.91 14.16 -3.97
N ILE A 258 -35.07 14.42 -2.68
CA ILE A 258 -35.82 13.52 -1.78
C ILE A 258 -36.81 14.44 -1.04
N PRO A 259 -38.12 14.33 -1.29
CA PRO A 259 -39.13 15.07 -0.53
C PRO A 259 -39.18 14.56 0.91
N LYS A 260 -39.24 15.49 1.88
CA LYS A 260 -39.45 15.19 3.30
C LYS A 260 -40.81 14.53 3.50
N VAL A 261 -40.82 13.24 3.84
CA VAL A 261 -42.03 12.53 4.31
C VAL A 261 -42.31 12.94 5.76
N GLN A 262 -43.49 13.52 5.99
CA GLN A 262 -44.00 13.87 7.30
C GLN A 262 -44.39 12.59 8.07
N LYS A 263 -43.84 12.42 9.28
CA LYS A 263 -44.24 11.35 10.21
C LYS A 263 -45.58 11.71 10.86
N LYS A 264 -46.61 10.89 10.63
CA LYS A 264 -47.83 10.84 11.46
C LYS A 264 -47.59 9.95 12.68
N ALA A 265 -48.07 10.38 13.83
CA ALA A 265 -48.02 9.67 15.10
C ALA A 265 -48.93 8.43 15.11
N PRO A 266 -48.56 7.35 15.82
CA PRO A 266 -49.43 6.19 15.99
C PRO A 266 -50.45 6.40 17.11
N LYS A 267 -51.69 5.98 16.84
CA LYS A 267 -52.79 5.83 17.81
C LYS A 267 -52.60 4.56 18.63
N LYS A 268 -53.00 4.64 19.90
CA LYS A 268 -53.27 3.50 20.80
C LYS A 268 -54.51 2.74 20.31
N GLU A 269 -54.48 1.42 20.50
CA GLU A 269 -55.67 0.60 20.76
C GLU A 269 -55.24 -0.62 21.60
N GLU A 270 -56.14 -1.01 22.49
CA GLU A 270 -56.04 -1.97 23.59
C GLU A 270 -56.39 -3.41 23.14
N ASP A 271 -56.52 -4.30 24.14
CA ASP A 271 -57.08 -5.66 24.15
C ASP A 271 -56.09 -6.80 23.91
N GLU A 272 -56.17 -7.95 24.56
CA GLU A 272 -56.61 -8.43 25.89
C GLU A 272 -56.17 -9.92 25.90
N GLU A 273 -55.88 -10.45 27.07
CA GLU A 273 -55.89 -11.88 27.48
C GLU A 273 -55.33 -13.01 26.57
N ALA A 274 -54.37 -13.78 27.10
CA ALA A 274 -54.68 -15.08 27.70
C ALA A 274 -53.42 -15.82 28.23
N LEU A 275 -53.65 -16.50 29.36
CA LEU A 275 -52.84 -17.41 30.15
C LEU A 275 -51.83 -18.30 29.38
N PHE A 276 -50.69 -18.57 30.03
CA PHE A 276 -50.30 -19.94 30.43
C PHE A 276 -49.17 -19.89 31.48
N ASP A 277 -49.49 -20.41 32.68
CA ASP A 277 -48.56 -20.85 33.72
C ASP A 277 -47.76 -22.07 33.23
N VAL A 278 -46.45 -22.12 33.48
CA VAL A 278 -45.68 -23.33 33.87
C VAL A 278 -44.40 -22.90 34.63
N ASP A 279 -44.46 -23.09 35.94
CA ASP A 279 -43.46 -23.60 36.90
C ASP A 279 -41.97 -23.15 36.83
N ASP A 280 -41.59 -22.38 37.85
CA ASP A 280 -40.24 -22.36 38.44
C ASP A 280 -40.19 -23.31 39.65
N ASP A 281 -39.05 -24.00 39.76
CA ASP A 281 -38.34 -24.45 40.96
C ASP A 281 -39.00 -25.39 42.00
N GLU A 282 -38.36 -26.55 42.22
CA GLU A 282 -37.54 -26.81 43.43
C GLU A 282 -37.13 -28.30 43.50
N SER A 283 -35.84 -28.60 43.30
CA SER A 283 -34.94 -29.46 44.12
C SER A 283 -33.70 -29.96 43.37
#